data_AF-A0A2H9L2E4-F1
#
_entry.id   AF-A0A2H9L2E4-F1
#
_cell.length_a   1.000
_cell.length_b   1.000
_cell.length_c   1.000
_cell.angle_alpha   90.00
_cell.angle_beta   90.00
_cell.angle_gamma   90.00
#
_symmetry.space_group_name_H-M   'P 1'
#
loop_
_entity.id
_entity.type
_entity.pdbx_description
1 polymer ?
#
loop_
_entity_poly.entity_id
_entity_poly.type
_entity_poly.pdbx_seq_one_letter_code
_entity_poly.pdbx_strand_id
1 'polypeptide(L)'
;SEALKGGTLLVMPTALGKTFVAALVAAHLLATSPKKILFLTPTKPLAMQQAKRMRELLVVPQESVLVVTGEISPAKRAAQYASARIVCGTPQSVENDVLTRRLSLSEFSLIIFDEAHRAVGSYSYSFLGRQARESGALVLALTASPSSKPEKIREICGNLGIERIEIKTESDEDVRGYAQKIRLDWEFVELPPELLGLRDILREQLSECLQSLKKDGYLESADLRRINKRILLSLRPLLAKDIPKSYGSLSTLAKAMNFMHAIDLLESQGIAALYEFLTGLKQREEKTKAVLAILADHRYAKLVARTQTLKEGGFEHPKMRRMREIVGSAVHAGKSVIVFAHFRDSVSEIERQLNAEGLRVAQLVGRSGDGGMSQKEQHALLEKFRAKGFDVLVATSVAEEGLDIPSVDLVVFYEPVPSEIRLIQRRGRTGRAHAGSVIILVTKGTKDEAFLWISRAREKKMRETLQGLRGELSRKKQKGLEEFS
;
A
#
# COMPACT_ATOMS: atom_id res chain seq x y z
N SER A 1 25.80 -15.97 5.50
CA SER A 1 26.89 -16.43 4.63
C SER A 1 26.73 -15.91 3.20
N GLU A 2 25.62 -16.20 2.50
CA GLU A 2 25.44 -15.82 1.08
C GLU A 2 25.55 -14.31 0.81
N ALA A 3 25.02 -13.48 1.71
CA ALA A 3 25.12 -12.02 1.60
C ALA A 3 26.56 -11.50 1.57
N LEU A 4 27.53 -12.23 2.15
CA LEU A 4 28.95 -11.82 2.21
C LEU A 4 29.71 -12.07 0.90
N LYS A 5 29.16 -12.86 -0.03
CA LYS A 5 29.86 -13.29 -1.26
C LYS A 5 29.77 -12.26 -2.42
N GLY A 6 29.25 -11.04 -2.19
CA GLY A 6 28.88 -10.06 -3.23
C GLY A 6 27.45 -9.47 -3.14
N GLY A 7 27.08 -8.59 -4.06
CA GLY A 7 25.82 -7.83 -4.02
C GLY A 7 24.55 -8.71 -3.96
N THR A 8 23.74 -8.56 -2.92
CA THR A 8 22.61 -9.47 -2.65
C THR A 8 21.29 -8.73 -2.45
N LEU A 9 20.24 -9.15 -3.17
CA LEU A 9 18.86 -8.75 -2.94
C LEU A 9 18.17 -9.79 -2.07
N LEU A 10 17.94 -9.43 -0.81
CA LEU A 10 17.25 -10.23 0.17
C LEU A 10 15.75 -9.92 0.14
N VAL A 11 14.98 -10.85 -0.42
CA VAL A 11 13.52 -10.82 -0.46
C VAL A 11 12.97 -11.65 0.68
N MET A 12 12.54 -10.96 1.73
CA MET A 12 11.92 -11.59 2.89
C MET A 12 10.71 -10.77 3.33
N PRO A 13 9.60 -11.42 3.75
CA PRO A 13 8.56 -10.75 4.52
C PRO A 13 9.20 -9.88 5.63
N THR A 14 8.62 -8.70 5.91
CA THR A 14 9.20 -7.60 6.73
C THR A 14 9.66 -7.94 8.15
N ALA A 15 9.55 -9.19 8.50
CA ALA A 15 9.12 -9.65 9.78
C ALA A 15 9.88 -10.93 10.18
N LEU A 16 10.42 -11.60 9.17
CA LEU A 16 11.45 -12.62 9.32
C LEU A 16 12.84 -12.02 9.68
N GLY A 17 12.86 -10.79 10.23
CA GLY A 17 14.09 -10.18 10.73
C GLY A 17 15.04 -9.67 9.66
N LYS A 18 14.57 -9.01 8.59
CA LYS A 18 15.48 -8.38 7.58
C LYS A 18 16.54 -7.48 8.21
N THR A 19 16.14 -6.62 9.16
CA THR A 19 17.09 -5.79 9.92
C THR A 19 18.05 -6.63 10.75
N PHE A 20 17.63 -7.78 11.28
CA PHE A 20 18.50 -8.67 12.03
C PHE A 20 19.56 -9.31 11.12
N VAL A 21 19.16 -9.79 9.94
CA VAL A 21 20.12 -10.28 8.92
C VAL A 21 21.09 -9.16 8.55
N ALA A 22 20.59 -7.95 8.32
CA ALA A 22 21.42 -6.79 8.02
C ALA A 22 22.41 -6.45 9.16
N ALA A 23 21.96 -6.54 10.42
CA ALA A 23 22.80 -6.36 11.59
C ALA A 23 23.88 -7.44 11.70
N LEU A 24 23.58 -8.72 11.41
CA LEU A 24 24.58 -9.79 11.41
C LEU A 24 25.66 -9.57 10.35
N VAL A 25 25.27 -9.14 9.14
CA VAL A 25 26.22 -8.80 8.07
C VAL A 25 27.06 -7.59 8.47
N ALA A 26 26.43 -6.56 9.04
CA ALA A 26 27.13 -5.38 9.55
C ALA A 26 28.11 -5.73 10.68
N ALA A 27 27.72 -6.58 11.63
CA ALA A 27 28.56 -7.03 12.74
C ALA A 27 29.83 -7.73 12.23
N HIS A 28 29.67 -8.65 11.28
CA HIS A 28 30.79 -9.35 10.66
C HIS A 28 31.77 -8.36 10.01
N LEU A 29 31.27 -7.42 9.19
CA LEU A 29 32.12 -6.46 8.49
C LEU A 29 32.73 -5.39 9.40
N LEU A 30 32.04 -5.00 10.47
CA LEU A 30 32.59 -4.10 11.49
C LEU A 30 33.75 -4.75 12.27
N ALA A 31 33.70 -6.07 12.46
CA ALA A 31 34.75 -6.83 13.11
C ALA A 31 35.97 -7.08 12.21
N THR A 32 35.76 -7.21 10.89
CA THR A 32 36.83 -7.52 9.93
C THR A 32 37.32 -6.31 9.12
N SER A 33 36.71 -5.12 9.28
CA SER A 33 37.05 -3.93 8.52
C SER A 33 36.96 -2.64 9.34
N PRO A 34 37.95 -1.72 9.20
CA PRO A 34 37.87 -0.39 9.79
C PRO A 34 36.88 0.53 9.05
N LYS A 35 36.34 0.11 7.91
CA LYS A 35 35.34 0.87 7.14
C LYS A 35 33.97 0.89 7.82
N LYS A 36 33.15 1.88 7.45
CA LYS A 36 31.84 2.19 8.05
C LYS A 36 30.72 1.35 7.42
N ILE A 37 29.53 1.39 8.04
CA ILE A 37 28.29 0.81 7.50
C ILE A 37 27.30 1.93 7.18
N LEU A 38 26.72 1.91 5.98
CA LEU A 38 25.66 2.83 5.58
C LEU A 38 24.33 2.09 5.49
N PHE A 39 23.31 2.59 6.18
CA PHE A 39 21.95 2.05 6.17
C PHE A 39 20.98 3.10 5.66
N LEU A 40 20.46 2.90 4.45
CA LEU A 40 19.56 3.82 3.79
C LEU A 40 18.11 3.37 3.96
N THR A 41 17.24 4.31 4.33
CA THR A 41 15.78 4.06 4.48
C THR A 41 14.96 5.17 3.84
N PRO A 42 13.75 4.90 3.31
CA PRO A 42 13.01 5.91 2.54
C PRO A 42 12.50 7.12 3.34
N THR A 43 12.34 7.00 4.66
CA THR A 43 11.68 8.02 5.50
C THR A 43 12.49 8.31 6.76
N LYS A 44 12.35 9.52 7.30
CA LYS A 44 13.04 9.92 8.53
C LYS A 44 12.70 9.03 9.75
N PRO A 45 11.42 8.68 10.00
CA PRO A 45 11.09 7.79 11.12
C PRO A 45 11.74 6.42 10.99
N LEU A 46 11.81 5.86 9.77
CA LEU A 46 12.50 4.60 9.54
C LEU A 46 14.00 4.72 9.81
N ALA A 47 14.67 5.80 9.39
CA ALA A 47 16.09 6.01 9.66
C ALA A 47 16.38 6.03 11.16
N MET A 48 15.56 6.76 11.94
CA MET A 48 15.66 6.80 13.40
C MET A 48 15.40 5.42 14.03
N GLN A 49 14.39 4.70 13.53
CA GLN A 49 14.07 3.35 13.98
C GLN A 49 15.21 2.37 13.74
N GLN A 50 15.82 2.37 12.55
CA GLN A 50 16.93 1.47 12.23
C GLN A 50 18.18 1.83 13.04
N ALA A 51 18.46 3.12 13.26
CA ALA A 51 19.56 3.55 14.14
C ALA A 51 19.38 3.05 15.57
N LYS A 52 18.16 3.19 16.13
CA LYS A 52 17.83 2.61 17.44
C LYS A 52 18.05 1.10 17.44
N ARG A 53 17.60 0.41 16.40
CA ARG A 53 17.74 -1.05 16.31
C ARG A 53 19.19 -1.50 16.19
N MET A 54 20.03 -0.78 15.46
CA MET A 54 21.46 -1.08 15.37
C MET A 54 22.17 -0.88 16.70
N ARG A 55 21.81 0.17 17.45
CA ARG A 55 22.30 0.41 18.82
C ARG A 55 21.90 -0.68 19.81
N GLU A 56 20.73 -1.29 19.63
CA GLU A 56 20.24 -2.39 20.47
C GLU A 56 20.90 -3.73 20.11
N LEU A 57 21.14 -3.98 18.82
CA LEU A 57 21.61 -5.28 18.32
C LEU A 57 23.13 -5.40 18.25
N LEU A 58 23.85 -4.29 18.12
CA LEU A 58 25.30 -4.28 17.90
C LEU A 58 26.01 -3.70 19.12
N VAL A 59 27.12 -4.32 19.50
CA VAL A 59 28.00 -3.83 20.55
C VAL A 59 28.92 -2.76 19.97
N VAL A 60 28.39 -1.54 19.82
CA VAL A 60 29.12 -0.35 19.35
C VAL A 60 28.82 0.84 20.27
N PRO A 61 29.75 1.80 20.43
CA PRO A 61 29.47 3.04 21.16
C PRO A 61 28.26 3.75 20.56
N GLN A 62 27.34 4.21 21.41
CA GLN A 62 26.03 4.74 20.99
C GLN A 62 26.17 5.97 20.07
N GLU A 63 27.18 6.79 20.36
CA GLU A 63 27.60 7.98 19.63
C GLU A 63 28.19 7.67 18.24
N SER A 64 28.65 6.43 18.02
CA SER A 64 29.18 6.00 16.72
C SER A 64 28.08 5.63 15.70
N VAL A 65 26.81 5.66 16.13
CA VAL A 65 25.64 5.46 15.27
C VAL A 65 24.98 6.80 14.96
N LEU A 66 25.24 7.31 13.75
CA LEU A 66 24.77 8.61 13.28
C LEU A 66 23.43 8.51 12.53
N VAL A 67 22.56 9.50 12.72
CA VAL A 67 21.29 9.64 11.97
C VAL A 67 21.38 10.83 11.03
N VAL A 68 21.13 10.61 9.73
CA VAL A 68 21.22 11.63 8.68
C VAL A 68 19.86 11.78 7.98
N THR A 69 19.08 12.76 8.41
CA THR A 69 17.70 13.03 7.93
C THR A 69 17.50 14.43 7.35
N GLY A 70 18.60 15.19 7.16
CA GLY A 70 18.57 16.55 6.62
C GLY A 70 18.30 17.67 7.65
N GLU A 71 18.08 17.32 8.92
CA GLU A 71 17.82 18.30 10.00
C GLU A 71 19.10 18.91 10.59
N ILE A 72 20.18 18.13 10.63
CA ILE A 72 21.49 18.60 11.09
C ILE A 72 22.13 19.41 9.97
N SER A 73 22.75 20.56 10.28
CA SER A 73 23.40 21.39 9.25
C SER A 73 24.56 20.65 8.54
N PRO A 74 24.82 20.92 7.24
CA PRO A 74 25.84 20.19 6.48
C PRO A 74 27.24 20.20 7.11
N ALA A 75 27.66 21.33 7.70
CA ALA A 75 28.95 21.44 8.36
C ALA A 75 29.06 20.53 9.60
N LYS A 76 28.01 20.50 10.43
CA LYS A 76 27.95 19.59 11.59
C LYS A 76 27.91 18.12 11.17
N ARG A 77 27.17 17.79 10.11
CA ARG A 77 27.13 16.42 9.56
C ARG A 77 28.49 15.96 9.08
N ALA A 78 29.24 16.81 8.36
CA ALA A 78 30.57 16.48 7.87
C ALA A 78 31.53 16.09 9.02
N ALA A 79 31.52 16.85 10.11
CA ALA A 79 32.32 16.52 11.30
C ALA A 79 31.88 15.20 11.96
N GLN A 80 30.56 14.94 12.03
CA GLN A 80 30.01 13.72 12.63
C GLN A 80 30.30 12.45 11.83
N TYR A 81 30.50 12.55 10.52
CA TYR A 81 30.88 11.38 9.72
C TYR A 81 32.23 10.80 10.15
N ALA A 82 33.15 11.61 10.69
CA ALA A 82 34.48 11.15 11.09
C ALA A 82 34.43 10.16 12.27
N SER A 83 33.56 10.40 13.25
CA SER A 83 33.40 9.55 14.44
C SER A 83 32.37 8.42 14.27
N ALA A 84 31.59 8.41 13.18
CA ALA A 84 30.57 7.41 12.94
C ALA A 84 31.17 6.08 12.43
N ARG A 85 30.74 4.97 13.04
CA ARG A 85 30.94 3.60 12.52
C ARG A 85 29.73 3.13 11.70
N ILE A 86 28.53 3.63 12.05
CA ILE A 86 27.29 3.29 11.37
C ILE A 86 26.54 4.60 11.06
N VAL A 87 26.11 4.76 9.83
CA VAL A 87 25.31 5.90 9.37
C VAL A 87 23.95 5.40 8.91
N CYS A 88 22.87 5.80 9.59
CA CYS A 88 21.50 5.52 9.19
C CYS A 88 20.87 6.80 8.62
N GLY A 89 20.41 6.79 7.36
CA GLY A 89 19.97 8.03 6.73
C GLY A 89 18.91 7.89 5.66
N THR A 90 18.36 9.04 5.27
CA THR A 90 17.47 9.12 4.11
C THR A 90 18.31 9.24 2.82
N PRO A 91 17.85 8.62 1.72
CA PRO A 91 18.57 8.61 0.45
C PRO A 91 18.98 10.01 -0.01
N GLN A 92 18.06 10.97 0.05
CA GLN A 92 18.26 12.31 -0.49
C GLN A 92 19.33 13.08 0.28
N SER A 93 19.37 12.94 1.60
CA SER A 93 20.38 13.62 2.42
C SER A 93 21.78 13.06 2.16
N VAL A 94 21.89 11.73 2.04
CA VAL A 94 23.17 11.06 1.75
C VAL A 94 23.62 11.34 0.31
N GLU A 95 22.71 11.28 -0.67
CA GLU A 95 22.99 11.63 -2.07
C GLU A 95 23.56 13.04 -2.19
N ASN A 96 22.93 14.02 -1.53
CA ASN A 96 23.43 15.40 -1.55
C ASN A 96 24.84 15.51 -0.93
N ASP A 97 25.12 14.80 0.16
CA ASP A 97 26.43 14.81 0.80
C ASP A 97 27.51 14.10 -0.05
N VAL A 98 27.13 13.09 -0.84
CA VAL A 98 28.01 12.46 -1.83
C VAL A 98 28.29 13.42 -3.01
N LEU A 99 27.26 14.03 -3.58
CA LEU A 99 27.39 14.98 -4.70
C LEU A 99 28.25 16.20 -4.34
N THR A 100 28.11 16.68 -3.11
CA THR A 100 28.90 17.81 -2.58
C THR A 100 30.25 17.38 -1.99
N ARG A 101 30.65 16.11 -2.16
CA ARG A 101 31.93 15.54 -1.72
C ARG A 101 32.19 15.65 -0.21
N ARG A 102 31.13 15.73 0.61
CA ARG A 102 31.23 15.69 2.07
C ARG A 102 31.32 14.27 2.61
N LEU A 103 30.87 13.30 1.82
CA LEU A 103 30.88 11.89 2.14
C LEU A 103 31.35 11.09 0.93
N SER A 104 32.27 10.14 1.14
CA SER A 104 32.69 9.21 0.10
C SER A 104 32.16 7.82 0.38
N LEU A 105 31.53 7.18 -0.61
CA LEU A 105 31.03 5.80 -0.45
C LEU A 105 32.16 4.76 -0.35
N SER A 106 33.41 5.14 -0.65
CA SER A 106 34.60 4.28 -0.46
C SER A 106 34.96 4.05 1.01
N GLU A 107 34.48 4.91 1.92
CA GLU A 107 34.63 4.78 3.37
C GLU A 107 33.79 3.64 3.96
N PHE A 108 32.88 3.07 3.19
CA PHE A 108 31.93 2.06 3.64
C PHE A 108 32.32 0.67 3.13
N SER A 109 32.24 -0.33 4.01
CA SER A 109 32.37 -1.75 3.63
C SER A 109 31.02 -2.35 3.24
N LEU A 110 29.93 -1.78 3.72
CA LEU A 110 28.56 -2.24 3.50
C LEU A 110 27.62 -1.06 3.27
N ILE A 111 26.80 -1.18 2.23
CA ILE A 111 25.69 -0.26 1.97
C ILE A 111 24.40 -1.07 1.91
N ILE A 112 23.49 -0.76 2.83
CA ILE A 112 22.21 -1.43 3.00
C ILE A 112 21.12 -0.53 2.42
N PHE A 113 20.35 -1.05 1.46
CA PHE A 113 19.20 -0.37 0.88
C PHE A 113 17.91 -0.99 1.41
N ASP A 114 17.27 -0.36 2.38
CA ASP A 114 15.95 -0.79 2.87
C ASP A 114 14.85 -0.37 1.90
N GLU A 115 13.79 -1.18 1.80
CA GLU A 115 12.74 -1.03 0.79
C GLU A 115 13.30 -0.84 -0.64
N ALA A 116 14.26 -1.68 -1.01
CA ALA A 116 15.00 -1.63 -2.29
C ALA A 116 14.13 -1.65 -3.56
N HIS A 117 12.84 -1.98 -3.43
CA HIS A 117 11.86 -1.88 -4.52
C HIS A 117 11.69 -0.44 -5.07
N ARG A 118 12.22 0.56 -4.36
CA ARG A 118 12.27 1.97 -4.77
C ARG A 118 13.47 2.32 -5.66
N ALA A 119 14.45 1.43 -5.84
CA ALA A 119 15.65 1.67 -6.65
C ALA A 119 15.39 1.58 -8.17
N VAL A 120 14.45 2.40 -8.64
CA VAL A 120 14.00 2.48 -10.04
C VAL A 120 13.90 3.94 -10.48
N GLY A 121 14.05 4.18 -11.78
CA GLY A 121 14.01 5.52 -12.36
C GLY A 121 14.99 6.48 -11.70
N SER A 122 14.54 7.72 -11.50
CA SER A 122 15.32 8.82 -10.93
C SER A 122 15.36 8.85 -9.39
N TYR A 123 14.89 7.80 -8.70
CA TYR A 123 14.99 7.77 -7.25
C TYR A 123 16.45 7.71 -6.80
N SER A 124 16.80 8.38 -5.71
CA SER A 124 18.16 8.51 -5.16
C SER A 124 18.91 7.18 -4.98
N TYR A 125 18.20 6.07 -4.72
CA TYR A 125 18.84 4.75 -4.64
C TYR A 125 19.49 4.33 -5.96
N SER A 126 18.94 4.74 -7.10
CA SER A 126 19.54 4.45 -8.40
C SER A 126 20.92 5.11 -8.54
N PHE A 127 21.08 6.35 -8.07
CA PHE A 127 22.36 7.04 -8.07
C PHE A 127 23.33 6.41 -7.05
N LEU A 128 22.88 6.27 -5.79
CA LEU A 128 23.71 5.73 -4.71
C LEU A 128 24.13 4.28 -4.96
N GLY A 129 23.30 3.47 -5.59
CA GLY A 129 23.61 2.09 -5.97
C GLY A 129 24.72 1.99 -7.02
N ARG A 130 24.70 2.86 -8.04
CA ARG A 130 25.78 2.96 -9.03
C ARG A 130 27.09 3.38 -8.37
N GLN A 131 27.05 4.40 -7.52
CA GLN A 131 28.22 4.88 -6.78
C GLN A 131 28.76 3.83 -5.79
N ALA A 132 27.88 3.04 -5.16
CA ALA A 132 28.27 1.93 -4.28
C ALA A 132 29.05 0.84 -5.03
N ARG A 133 28.66 0.55 -6.28
CA ARG A 133 29.36 -0.43 -7.12
C ARG A 133 30.77 0.03 -7.46
N GLU A 134 30.93 1.31 -7.78
CA GLU A 134 32.25 1.92 -8.06
C GLU A 134 33.14 1.96 -6.81
N SER A 135 32.56 2.06 -5.62
CA SER A 135 33.32 2.13 -4.36
C SER A 135 33.83 0.76 -3.85
N GLY A 136 33.36 -0.34 -4.44
CA GLY A 136 33.67 -1.70 -4.01
C GLY A 136 33.00 -2.10 -2.68
N ALA A 137 32.05 -1.30 -2.17
CA ALA A 137 31.30 -1.64 -0.98
C ALA A 137 30.35 -2.82 -1.24
N LEU A 138 30.19 -3.71 -0.26
CA LEU A 138 29.20 -4.77 -0.34
C LEU A 138 27.80 -4.16 -0.34
N VAL A 139 26.94 -4.58 -1.27
CA VAL A 139 25.55 -4.11 -1.34
C VAL A 139 24.61 -5.17 -0.77
N LEU A 140 23.79 -4.77 0.21
CA LEU A 140 22.70 -5.58 0.74
C LEU A 140 21.37 -4.84 0.54
N ALA A 141 20.57 -5.31 -0.41
CA ALA A 141 19.26 -4.74 -0.70
C ALA A 141 18.17 -5.54 0.02
N LEU A 142 17.34 -4.86 0.82
CA LEU A 142 16.28 -5.47 1.62
C LEU A 142 14.91 -5.10 1.05
N THR A 143 14.03 -6.08 0.83
CA THR A 143 12.66 -5.78 0.43
C THR A 143 11.71 -6.92 0.80
N ALA A 144 10.44 -6.60 1.05
CA ALA A 144 9.39 -7.63 1.15
C ALA A 144 8.83 -8.03 -0.22
N SER A 145 8.90 -7.13 -1.20
CA SER A 145 8.18 -7.26 -2.46
C SER A 145 8.81 -6.33 -3.50
N PRO A 146 9.79 -6.78 -4.29
CA PRO A 146 10.49 -5.94 -5.27
C PRO A 146 9.57 -5.47 -6.40
N SER A 147 8.81 -6.36 -7.04
CA SER A 147 7.81 -6.05 -8.07
C SER A 147 7.19 -7.36 -8.60
N SER A 148 6.00 -7.33 -9.20
CA SER A 148 5.47 -8.46 -10.00
C SER A 148 5.88 -8.41 -11.47
N LYS A 149 6.64 -7.39 -11.88
CA LYS A 149 7.11 -7.16 -13.26
C LYS A 149 8.60 -7.51 -13.38
N PRO A 150 9.00 -8.41 -14.28
CA PRO A 150 10.41 -8.81 -14.45
C PRO A 150 11.34 -7.65 -14.81
N GLU A 151 10.90 -6.74 -15.68
CA GLU A 151 11.70 -5.61 -16.16
C GLU A 151 12.11 -4.71 -14.99
N LYS A 152 11.16 -4.47 -14.07
CA LYS A 152 11.39 -3.67 -12.87
C LYS A 152 12.35 -4.35 -11.88
N ILE A 153 12.28 -5.68 -11.74
CA ILE A 153 13.24 -6.40 -10.88
C ILE A 153 14.65 -6.34 -11.48
N ARG A 154 14.77 -6.50 -12.80
CA ARG A 154 16.07 -6.37 -13.50
C ARG A 154 16.63 -4.96 -13.35
N GLU A 155 15.79 -3.93 -13.46
CA GLU A 155 16.18 -2.55 -13.23
C GLU A 155 16.73 -2.33 -11.81
N ILE A 156 16.03 -2.82 -10.77
CA ILE A 156 16.51 -2.77 -9.37
C ILE A 156 17.87 -3.46 -9.25
N CYS A 157 18.00 -4.68 -9.81
CA CYS A 157 19.24 -5.44 -9.74
C CYS A 157 20.40 -4.73 -10.45
N GLY A 158 20.14 -4.13 -11.62
CA GLY A 158 21.12 -3.36 -12.37
C GLY A 158 21.56 -2.09 -11.64
N ASN A 159 20.61 -1.33 -11.10
CA ASN A 159 20.88 -0.08 -10.38
C ASN A 159 21.67 -0.30 -9.09
N LEU A 160 21.41 -1.39 -8.37
CA LEU A 160 22.06 -1.70 -7.09
C LEU A 160 23.26 -2.66 -7.24
N GLY A 161 23.61 -3.10 -8.45
CA GLY A 161 24.70 -4.06 -8.66
C GLY A 161 24.47 -5.41 -7.99
N ILE A 162 23.22 -5.90 -8.02
CA ILE A 162 22.85 -7.18 -7.40
C ILE A 162 23.30 -8.34 -8.27
N GLU A 163 24.07 -9.23 -7.67
CA GLU A 163 24.54 -10.47 -8.29
C GLU A 163 23.69 -11.67 -7.88
N ARG A 164 23.03 -11.61 -6.73
CA ARG A 164 22.30 -12.74 -6.15
C ARG A 164 20.97 -12.31 -5.55
N ILE A 165 19.96 -13.16 -5.70
CA ILE A 165 18.64 -12.94 -5.13
C ILE A 165 18.40 -14.07 -4.13
N GLU A 166 18.33 -13.71 -2.85
CA GLU A 166 17.97 -14.63 -1.77
C GLU A 166 16.51 -14.42 -1.41
N ILE A 167 15.71 -15.47 -1.54
CA ILE A 167 14.29 -15.45 -1.22
C ILE A 167 14.10 -16.32 0.01
N LYS A 168 13.61 -15.73 1.10
CA LYS A 168 13.16 -16.49 2.27
C LYS A 168 11.68 -16.33 2.50
N THR A 169 11.04 -17.45 2.80
CA THR A 169 9.62 -17.56 3.09
C THR A 169 9.41 -18.14 4.48
N GLU A 170 8.20 -17.99 5.03
CA GLU A 170 7.85 -18.55 6.34
C GLU A 170 7.74 -20.07 6.34
N SER A 171 7.65 -20.67 5.16
CA SER A 171 7.66 -22.11 4.98
C SER A 171 9.07 -22.71 4.98
N ASP A 172 10.11 -21.87 4.89
CA ASP A 172 11.49 -22.37 4.88
C ASP A 172 11.85 -22.94 6.24
N GLU A 173 12.60 -24.05 6.24
CA GLU A 173 12.92 -24.84 7.43
C GLU A 173 13.60 -24.00 8.53
N ASP A 174 14.48 -23.09 8.13
CA ASP A 174 15.21 -22.18 9.02
C ASP A 174 14.38 -21.02 9.57
N VAL A 175 13.12 -20.89 9.14
CA VAL A 175 12.23 -19.78 9.53
C VAL A 175 10.90 -20.25 10.13
N ARG A 176 10.42 -21.44 9.74
CA ARG A 176 9.10 -21.97 10.12
C ARG A 176 8.85 -22.03 11.62
N GLY A 177 9.90 -22.24 12.43
CA GLY A 177 9.82 -22.28 13.90
C GLY A 177 9.66 -20.90 14.57
N TYR A 178 9.97 -19.82 13.85
CA TYR A 178 9.97 -18.44 14.38
C TYR A 178 8.85 -17.58 13.79
N ALA A 179 8.25 -18.01 12.68
CA ALA A 179 7.18 -17.29 12.01
C ALA A 179 5.84 -17.50 12.74
N GLN A 180 5.42 -16.49 13.51
CA GLN A 180 4.05 -16.42 14.01
C GLN A 180 3.07 -16.20 12.84
N LYS A 181 2.11 -17.11 12.68
CA LYS A 181 1.12 -17.02 11.61
C LYS A 181 0.00 -16.07 12.01
N ILE A 182 -0.14 -14.96 11.28
CA ILE A 182 -1.37 -14.18 11.30
C ILE A 182 -2.47 -15.02 10.65
N ARG A 183 -3.54 -15.32 11.38
CA ARG A 183 -4.74 -15.93 10.80
C ARG A 183 -5.43 -14.89 9.93
N LEU A 184 -5.52 -15.18 8.64
CA LEU A 184 -6.14 -14.31 7.65
C LEU A 184 -7.36 -15.02 7.08
N ASP A 185 -8.53 -14.51 7.43
CA ASP A 185 -9.83 -15.06 7.03
C ASP A 185 -10.48 -14.14 5.99
N TRP A 186 -10.92 -14.74 4.89
CA TRP A 186 -11.66 -14.05 3.83
C TRP A 186 -13.15 -14.31 4.04
N GLU A 187 -13.88 -13.26 4.36
CA GLU A 187 -15.30 -13.32 4.67
C GLU A 187 -16.09 -12.81 3.47
N PHE A 188 -16.74 -13.73 2.75
CA PHE A 188 -17.47 -13.39 1.53
C PHE A 188 -18.93 -13.05 1.86
N VAL A 189 -19.40 -11.93 1.31
CA VAL A 189 -20.81 -11.52 1.37
C VAL A 189 -21.39 -11.45 -0.03
N GLU A 190 -22.67 -11.77 -0.17
CA GLU A 190 -23.39 -11.73 -1.44
C GLU A 190 -24.29 -10.50 -1.52
N LEU A 191 -24.41 -9.94 -2.73
CA LEU A 191 -25.37 -8.86 -2.96
C LEU A 191 -26.78 -9.46 -3.02
N PRO A 192 -27.71 -8.96 -2.19
CA PRO A 192 -29.08 -9.46 -2.18
C PRO A 192 -29.84 -8.96 -3.42
N PRO A 193 -30.97 -9.61 -3.78
CA PRO A 193 -31.70 -9.33 -5.02
C PRO A 193 -32.09 -7.86 -5.23
N GLU A 194 -32.36 -7.14 -4.15
CA GLU A 194 -32.70 -5.71 -4.17
C GLU A 194 -31.54 -4.87 -4.71
N LEU A 195 -30.31 -5.14 -4.26
CA LEU A 195 -29.10 -4.45 -4.75
C LEU A 195 -28.73 -4.89 -6.16
N LEU A 196 -28.87 -6.19 -6.46
CA LEU A 196 -28.63 -6.72 -7.80
C LEU A 196 -29.54 -6.03 -8.83
N GLY A 197 -30.83 -5.87 -8.53
CA GLY A 197 -31.77 -5.21 -9.43
C GLY A 197 -31.43 -3.73 -9.71
N LEU A 198 -30.93 -2.99 -8.72
CA LEU A 198 -30.45 -1.61 -8.92
C LEU A 198 -29.15 -1.56 -9.72
N ARG A 199 -28.21 -2.45 -9.39
CA ARG A 199 -26.92 -2.59 -10.06
C ARG A 199 -27.10 -2.91 -11.54
N ASP A 200 -28.03 -3.78 -11.88
CA ASP A 200 -28.24 -4.22 -13.26
C ASP A 200 -28.80 -3.09 -14.13
N ILE A 201 -29.70 -2.25 -13.59
CA ILE A 201 -30.15 -1.01 -14.26
C ILE A 201 -28.95 -0.08 -14.55
N LEU A 202 -28.09 0.15 -13.54
CA LEU A 202 -26.92 1.02 -13.71
C LEU A 202 -25.89 0.43 -14.69
N ARG A 203 -25.69 -0.89 -14.68
CA ARG A 203 -24.76 -1.60 -15.59
C ARG A 203 -25.26 -1.56 -17.03
N GLU A 204 -26.57 -1.65 -17.26
CA GLU A 204 -27.19 -1.49 -18.57
C GLU A 204 -26.93 -0.06 -19.11
N GLN A 205 -27.25 0.97 -18.31
CA GLN A 205 -27.02 2.37 -18.69
C GLN A 205 -25.53 2.67 -18.95
N LEU A 206 -24.64 2.09 -18.16
CA LEU A 206 -23.20 2.18 -18.39
C LEU A 206 -22.82 1.49 -19.71
N SER A 207 -23.35 0.29 -19.97
CA SER A 207 -23.06 -0.46 -21.19
C SER A 207 -23.46 0.33 -22.44
N GLU A 208 -24.65 0.94 -22.45
CA GLU A 208 -25.11 1.83 -23.54
C GLU A 208 -24.12 2.98 -23.80
N CYS A 209 -23.63 3.62 -22.73
CA CYS A 209 -22.63 4.69 -22.86
C CYS A 209 -21.31 4.17 -23.45
N LEU A 210 -20.83 3.00 -23.01
CA LEU A 210 -19.61 2.39 -23.52
C LEU A 210 -19.75 1.94 -24.98
N GLN A 211 -20.91 1.43 -25.37
CA GLN A 211 -21.21 1.06 -26.76
C GLN A 211 -21.22 2.29 -27.68
N SER A 212 -21.80 3.41 -27.24
CA SER A 212 -21.74 4.67 -27.97
C SER A 212 -20.29 5.15 -28.14
N LEU A 213 -19.48 5.15 -27.08
CA LEU A 213 -18.07 5.54 -27.16
C LEU A 213 -17.23 4.61 -28.06
N LYS A 214 -17.56 3.32 -28.09
CA LYS A 214 -16.95 2.35 -29.00
C LYS A 214 -17.35 2.64 -30.46
N LYS A 215 -18.63 2.91 -30.72
CA LYS A 215 -19.13 3.26 -32.06
C LYS A 215 -18.47 4.53 -32.59
N ASP A 216 -18.22 5.49 -31.71
CA ASP A 216 -17.52 6.74 -32.04
C ASP A 216 -15.99 6.56 -32.21
N GLY A 217 -15.47 5.34 -32.03
CA GLY A 217 -14.06 5.00 -32.25
C GLY A 217 -13.12 5.29 -31.07
N TYR A 218 -13.63 5.68 -29.90
CA TYR A 218 -12.81 6.01 -28.73
C TYR A 218 -12.48 4.80 -27.85
N LEU A 219 -13.19 3.69 -28.01
CA LEU A 219 -12.97 2.45 -27.24
C LEU A 219 -12.82 1.25 -28.16
N GLU A 220 -11.89 0.35 -27.85
CA GLU A 220 -11.76 -0.94 -28.53
C GLU A 220 -12.84 -1.94 -28.10
N SER A 221 -13.31 -1.85 -26.85
CA SER A 221 -14.28 -2.76 -26.25
C SER A 221 -15.29 -2.01 -25.38
N ALA A 222 -16.52 -2.52 -25.34
CA ALA A 222 -17.58 -2.08 -24.41
C ALA A 222 -17.79 -3.09 -23.26
N ASP A 223 -16.97 -4.13 -23.15
CA ASP A 223 -17.04 -5.12 -22.08
C ASP A 223 -16.67 -4.47 -20.73
N LEU A 224 -17.62 -4.46 -19.80
CA LEU A 224 -17.48 -3.92 -18.45
C LEU A 224 -16.32 -4.54 -17.67
N ARG A 225 -15.92 -5.78 -17.98
CA ARG A 225 -14.77 -6.45 -17.34
C ARG A 225 -13.42 -5.92 -17.83
N ARG A 226 -13.40 -5.26 -18.99
CA ARG A 226 -12.18 -4.71 -19.63
C ARG A 226 -12.03 -3.21 -19.41
N ILE A 227 -13.13 -2.50 -19.13
CA ILE A 227 -13.13 -1.05 -18.93
C ILE A 227 -12.99 -0.69 -17.45
N ASN A 228 -12.09 0.26 -17.16
CA ASN A 228 -11.91 0.80 -15.82
C ASN A 228 -11.84 2.34 -15.87
N LYS A 229 -11.92 2.97 -14.70
CA LYS A 229 -11.93 4.43 -14.54
C LYS A 229 -10.72 5.10 -15.20
N ARG A 230 -9.55 4.45 -15.19
CA ARG A 230 -8.32 4.98 -15.81
C ARG A 230 -8.44 5.06 -17.33
N ILE A 231 -9.02 4.03 -17.97
CA ILE A 231 -9.25 4.02 -19.42
C ILE A 231 -10.18 5.18 -19.79
N LEU A 232 -11.32 5.32 -19.10
CA LEU A 232 -12.26 6.41 -19.36
C LEU A 232 -11.62 7.80 -19.15
N LEU A 233 -10.84 7.98 -18.08
CA LEU A 233 -10.13 9.25 -17.84
C LEU A 233 -9.12 9.56 -18.93
N SER A 234 -8.47 8.55 -19.53
CA SER A 234 -7.51 8.75 -20.63
C SER A 234 -8.15 9.23 -21.93
N LEU A 235 -9.48 9.12 -22.07
CA LEU A 235 -10.21 9.65 -23.22
C LEU A 235 -10.45 11.17 -23.13
N ARG A 236 -10.39 11.76 -21.93
CA ARG A 236 -10.66 13.19 -21.74
C ARG A 236 -9.78 14.10 -22.61
N PRO A 237 -8.43 13.91 -22.66
CA PRO A 237 -7.58 14.75 -23.49
C PRO A 237 -7.84 14.56 -25.00
N LEU A 238 -8.26 13.37 -25.42
CA LEU A 238 -8.56 13.10 -26.84
C LEU A 238 -9.84 13.82 -27.28
N LEU A 239 -10.89 13.71 -26.46
CA LEU A 239 -12.18 14.33 -26.72
C LEU A 239 -12.17 15.86 -26.58
N ALA A 240 -11.24 16.41 -25.78
CA ALA A 240 -11.08 17.84 -25.62
C ALA A 240 -10.37 18.52 -26.81
N LYS A 241 -9.74 17.77 -27.73
CA LYS A 241 -8.99 18.34 -28.86
C LYS A 241 -9.88 18.82 -30.01
N ASP A 242 -11.06 18.26 -30.21
CA ASP A 242 -11.99 18.63 -31.29
C ASP A 242 -13.42 18.70 -30.73
N ILE A 243 -13.64 19.65 -29.82
CA ILE A 243 -14.87 19.80 -29.04
C ILE A 243 -16.13 19.86 -29.92
N PRO A 244 -16.18 20.62 -31.04
CA PRO A 244 -17.38 20.70 -31.87
C PRO A 244 -17.85 19.34 -32.40
N LYS A 245 -16.92 18.45 -32.77
CA LYS A 245 -17.24 17.09 -33.23
C LYS A 245 -17.43 16.09 -32.09
N SER A 246 -16.74 16.30 -30.97
CA SER A 246 -16.66 15.37 -29.85
C SER A 246 -17.66 15.66 -28.72
N TYR A 247 -18.48 16.72 -28.86
CA TYR A 247 -19.33 17.22 -27.77
C TYR A 247 -20.33 16.18 -27.25
N GLY A 248 -20.91 15.37 -28.16
CA GLY A 248 -21.78 14.25 -27.79
C GLY A 248 -21.04 13.20 -26.96
N SER A 249 -19.89 12.75 -27.44
CA SER A 249 -19.07 11.74 -26.77
C SER A 249 -18.48 12.23 -25.44
N LEU A 250 -18.20 13.53 -25.28
CA LEU A 250 -17.85 14.14 -23.98
C LEU A 250 -18.97 13.99 -22.95
N SER A 251 -20.21 14.25 -23.36
CA SER A 251 -21.39 14.05 -22.51
C SER A 251 -21.56 12.57 -22.16
N THR A 252 -21.42 11.67 -23.15
CA THR A 252 -21.49 10.22 -22.94
C THR A 252 -20.40 9.71 -21.99
N LEU A 253 -19.17 10.20 -22.11
CA LEU A 253 -18.07 9.89 -21.19
C LEU A 253 -18.39 10.33 -19.77
N ALA A 254 -18.93 11.54 -19.59
CA ALA A 254 -19.35 12.03 -18.29
C ALA A 254 -20.50 11.19 -17.71
N LYS A 255 -21.47 10.75 -18.52
CA LYS A 255 -22.52 9.79 -18.09
C LYS A 255 -21.90 8.47 -17.61
N ALA A 256 -21.02 7.87 -18.41
CA ALA A 256 -20.33 6.63 -18.05
C ALA A 256 -19.58 6.74 -16.71
N MET A 257 -18.89 7.87 -16.49
CA MET A 257 -18.20 8.14 -15.21
C MET A 257 -19.17 8.23 -14.02
N ASN A 258 -20.35 8.84 -14.20
CA ASN A 258 -21.38 8.90 -13.14
C ASN A 258 -21.97 7.51 -12.85
N PHE A 259 -22.30 6.72 -13.87
CA PHE A 259 -22.82 5.35 -13.67
C PHE A 259 -21.78 4.43 -13.03
N MET A 260 -20.52 4.50 -13.45
CA MET A 260 -19.43 3.77 -12.78
C MET A 260 -19.32 4.14 -11.31
N HIS A 261 -19.42 5.43 -10.98
CA HIS A 261 -19.38 5.87 -9.59
C HIS A 261 -20.59 5.41 -8.78
N ALA A 262 -21.80 5.48 -9.34
CA ALA A 262 -23.02 4.98 -8.72
C ALA A 262 -22.95 3.48 -8.41
N ILE A 263 -22.41 2.68 -9.34
CA ILE A 263 -22.17 1.25 -9.13
C ILE A 263 -21.18 1.04 -7.98
N ASP A 264 -20.09 1.82 -7.93
CA ASP A 264 -19.09 1.72 -6.87
C ASP A 264 -19.68 2.04 -5.49
N LEU A 265 -20.52 3.08 -5.39
CA LEU A 265 -21.23 3.43 -4.15
C LEU A 265 -22.18 2.32 -3.73
N LEU A 266 -22.97 1.77 -4.67
CA LEU A 266 -23.91 0.69 -4.38
C LEU A 266 -23.20 -0.59 -3.90
N GLU A 267 -22.14 -1.00 -4.58
CA GLU A 267 -21.41 -2.25 -4.32
C GLU A 267 -20.50 -2.17 -3.07
N SER A 268 -20.06 -0.96 -2.68
CA SER A 268 -19.11 -0.77 -1.57
C SER A 268 -19.75 -0.15 -0.31
N GLN A 269 -20.62 0.84 -0.48
CA GLN A 269 -21.18 1.64 0.63
C GLN A 269 -22.67 1.38 0.87
N GLY A 270 -23.43 1.00 -0.17
CA GLY A 270 -24.82 0.58 -0.07
C GLY A 270 -25.84 1.64 -0.52
N ILE A 271 -27.10 1.43 -0.11
CA ILE A 271 -28.27 2.18 -0.61
C ILE A 271 -28.24 3.65 -0.23
N ALA A 272 -27.87 3.99 1.02
CA ALA A 272 -27.87 5.37 1.49
C ALA A 272 -26.94 6.27 0.65
N ALA A 273 -25.72 5.79 0.38
CA ALA A 273 -24.74 6.48 -0.45
C ALA A 273 -25.20 6.62 -1.91
N LEU A 274 -25.80 5.56 -2.49
CA LEU A 274 -26.37 5.64 -3.83
C LEU A 274 -27.53 6.66 -3.90
N TYR A 275 -28.43 6.64 -2.93
CA TYR A 275 -29.56 7.57 -2.86
C TYR A 275 -29.08 9.02 -2.80
N GLU A 276 -28.15 9.33 -1.89
CA GLU A 276 -27.58 10.67 -1.73
C GLU A 276 -26.87 11.16 -2.98
N PHE A 277 -26.13 10.28 -3.66
CA PHE A 277 -25.54 10.60 -4.94
C PHE A 277 -26.61 10.94 -5.99
N LEU A 278 -27.64 10.10 -6.14
CA LEU A 278 -28.70 10.28 -7.13
C LEU A 278 -29.50 11.57 -6.89
N THR A 279 -29.88 11.87 -5.65
CA THR A 279 -30.58 13.12 -5.30
C THR A 279 -29.67 14.33 -5.44
N GLY A 280 -28.39 14.16 -5.09
CA GLY A 280 -27.36 15.19 -5.27
C GLY A 280 -27.20 15.62 -6.72
N LEU A 281 -27.34 14.72 -7.70
CA LEU A 281 -27.35 15.08 -9.13
C LEU A 281 -28.45 16.08 -9.48
N LYS A 282 -29.64 15.94 -8.89
CA LYS A 282 -30.78 16.83 -9.11
C LYS A 282 -30.60 18.18 -8.41
N GLN A 283 -29.90 18.21 -7.27
CA GLN A 283 -29.73 19.41 -6.44
C GLN A 283 -28.59 20.34 -6.89
N ARG A 284 -27.71 19.91 -7.82
CA ARG A 284 -26.64 20.77 -8.34
C ARG A 284 -27.19 22.07 -8.94
N GLU A 285 -26.60 23.21 -8.54
CA GLU A 285 -26.89 24.53 -9.09
C GLU A 285 -26.61 24.53 -10.60
N GLU A 286 -25.40 24.14 -11.00
CA GLU A 286 -25.01 23.97 -12.39
C GLU A 286 -25.08 22.48 -12.80
N LYS A 287 -26.03 22.17 -13.67
CA LYS A 287 -26.21 20.82 -14.22
C LYS A 287 -25.53 20.71 -15.58
N THR A 288 -24.51 19.86 -15.65
CA THR A 288 -23.88 19.52 -16.94
C THR A 288 -24.88 18.80 -17.86
N LYS A 289 -24.67 18.86 -19.17
CA LYS A 289 -25.49 18.13 -20.17
C LYS A 289 -25.59 16.63 -19.88
N ALA A 290 -24.53 16.03 -19.35
CA ALA A 290 -24.53 14.63 -18.94
C ALA A 290 -25.49 14.37 -17.77
N VAL A 291 -25.50 15.26 -16.76
CA VAL A 291 -26.44 15.18 -15.64
C VAL A 291 -27.88 15.37 -16.13
N LEU A 292 -28.14 16.37 -16.96
CA LEU A 292 -29.48 16.57 -17.55
C LEU A 292 -29.96 15.33 -18.32
N ALA A 293 -29.08 14.69 -19.10
CA ALA A 293 -29.39 13.46 -19.81
C ALA A 293 -29.62 12.26 -18.89
N ILE A 294 -28.97 12.19 -17.72
CA ILE A 294 -29.25 11.17 -16.70
C ILE A 294 -30.62 11.42 -16.08
N LEU A 295 -30.94 12.67 -15.71
CA LEU A 295 -32.20 13.03 -15.08
C LEU A 295 -33.42 12.80 -15.99
N ALA A 296 -33.23 12.94 -17.30
CA ALA A 296 -34.26 12.70 -18.31
C ALA A 296 -34.52 11.21 -18.62
N ASP A 297 -33.63 10.30 -18.21
CA ASP A 297 -33.79 8.86 -18.44
C ASP A 297 -34.89 8.30 -17.51
N HIS A 298 -35.87 7.58 -18.07
CA HIS A 298 -36.98 7.01 -17.29
C HIS A 298 -36.54 6.06 -16.15
N ARG A 299 -35.34 5.46 -16.25
CA ARG A 299 -34.76 4.58 -15.23
C ARG A 299 -34.27 5.37 -14.03
N TYR A 300 -33.93 6.66 -14.18
CA TYR A 300 -33.47 7.50 -13.07
C TYR A 300 -34.57 7.64 -12.00
N ALA A 301 -35.80 7.96 -12.39
CA ALA A 301 -36.92 8.07 -11.45
C ALA A 301 -37.16 6.76 -10.69
N LYS A 302 -37.05 5.62 -11.40
CA LYS A 302 -37.15 4.27 -10.81
C LYS A 302 -36.02 3.98 -9.82
N LEU A 303 -34.78 4.36 -10.15
CA LEU A 303 -33.63 4.21 -9.25
C LEU A 303 -33.81 5.02 -7.97
N VAL A 304 -34.20 6.29 -8.08
CA VAL A 304 -34.46 7.16 -6.92
C VAL A 304 -35.57 6.61 -6.04
N ALA A 305 -36.73 6.26 -6.60
CA ALA A 305 -37.86 5.74 -5.83
C ALA A 305 -37.52 4.43 -5.09
N ARG A 306 -36.83 3.50 -5.76
CA ARG A 306 -36.42 2.23 -5.15
C ARG A 306 -35.36 2.43 -4.06
N THR A 307 -34.35 3.26 -4.31
CA THR A 307 -33.32 3.55 -3.31
C THR A 307 -33.88 4.29 -2.11
N GLN A 308 -34.84 5.20 -2.30
CA GLN A 308 -35.55 5.87 -1.21
C GLN A 308 -36.33 4.86 -0.36
N THR A 309 -37.15 4.01 -0.99
CA THR A 309 -37.96 3.00 -0.29
C THR A 309 -37.08 2.08 0.55
N LEU A 310 -35.96 1.61 -0.03
CA LEU A 310 -35.00 0.75 0.68
C LEU A 310 -34.31 1.52 1.82
N LYS A 311 -33.92 2.78 1.62
CA LYS A 311 -33.31 3.62 2.65
C LYS A 311 -34.26 3.84 3.84
N GLU A 312 -35.51 4.19 3.57
CA GLU A 312 -36.55 4.42 4.58
C GLU A 312 -36.94 3.12 5.31
N GLY A 313 -36.91 1.99 4.61
CA GLY A 313 -37.07 0.66 5.20
C GLY A 313 -35.87 0.17 6.03
N GLY A 314 -34.84 1.00 6.22
CA GLY A 314 -33.64 0.64 6.98
C GLY A 314 -32.79 -0.45 6.31
N PHE A 315 -32.88 -0.59 4.99
CA PHE A 315 -32.15 -1.62 4.26
C PHE A 315 -30.64 -1.41 4.40
N GLU A 316 -30.00 -2.41 4.95
CA GLU A 316 -28.58 -2.38 5.24
C GLU A 316 -27.77 -3.18 4.21
N HIS A 317 -26.60 -2.65 3.84
CA HIS A 317 -25.65 -3.43 3.05
C HIS A 317 -25.15 -4.66 3.85
N PRO A 318 -25.17 -5.89 3.29
CA PRO A 318 -24.79 -7.12 4.03
C PRO A 318 -23.41 -7.07 4.68
N LYS A 319 -22.49 -6.34 4.05
CA LYS A 319 -21.13 -6.12 4.55
C LYS A 319 -21.09 -5.32 5.85
N MET A 320 -21.94 -4.30 5.99
CA MET A 320 -22.03 -3.50 7.21
C MET A 320 -22.56 -4.36 8.36
N ARG A 321 -23.64 -5.12 8.10
CA ARG A 321 -24.19 -6.08 9.06
C ARG A 321 -23.13 -7.06 9.53
N ARG A 322 -22.42 -7.69 8.59
CA ARG A 322 -21.39 -8.67 8.91
C ARG A 322 -20.21 -8.06 9.67
N MET A 323 -19.80 -6.85 9.30
CA MET A 323 -18.77 -6.10 10.01
C MET A 323 -19.18 -5.84 11.46
N ARG A 324 -20.41 -5.37 11.72
CA ARG A 324 -20.91 -5.15 13.08
C ARG A 324 -20.95 -6.42 13.91
N GLU A 325 -21.46 -7.52 13.35
CA GLU A 325 -21.47 -8.82 14.03
C GLU A 325 -20.06 -9.26 14.49
N ILE A 326 -19.07 -9.12 13.59
CA ILE A 326 -17.68 -9.49 13.87
C ILE A 326 -17.05 -8.57 14.92
N VAL A 327 -17.18 -7.26 14.74
CA VAL A 327 -16.59 -6.25 15.63
C VAL A 327 -17.24 -6.30 17.00
N GLY A 328 -18.58 -6.33 17.05
CA GLY A 328 -19.35 -6.47 18.27
C GLY A 328 -18.93 -7.72 19.05
N SER A 329 -18.93 -8.90 18.42
CA SER A 329 -18.51 -10.14 19.09
C SER A 329 -17.08 -10.06 19.65
N ALA A 330 -16.15 -9.44 18.91
CA ALA A 330 -14.78 -9.25 19.38
C ALA A 330 -14.72 -8.32 20.60
N VAL A 331 -15.35 -7.15 20.54
CA VAL A 331 -15.35 -6.16 21.63
C VAL A 331 -16.01 -6.73 22.90
N HIS A 332 -17.12 -7.47 22.78
CA HIS A 332 -17.76 -8.14 23.92
C HIS A 332 -16.84 -9.20 24.56
N ALA A 333 -15.93 -9.79 23.79
CA ALA A 333 -14.88 -10.68 24.30
C ALA A 333 -13.66 -9.93 24.86
N GLY A 334 -13.74 -8.60 25.02
CA GLY A 334 -12.67 -7.76 25.55
C GLY A 334 -11.52 -7.48 24.58
N LYS A 335 -11.73 -7.73 23.29
CA LYS A 335 -10.72 -7.54 22.23
C LYS A 335 -10.69 -6.11 21.72
N SER A 336 -9.49 -5.60 21.50
CA SER A 336 -9.26 -4.34 20.78
C SER A 336 -9.35 -4.54 19.27
N VAL A 337 -10.03 -3.64 18.57
CA VAL A 337 -10.34 -3.80 17.14
C VAL A 337 -9.93 -2.59 16.31
N ILE A 338 -9.38 -2.83 15.13
CA ILE A 338 -9.21 -1.82 14.08
C ILE A 338 -10.03 -2.20 12.86
N VAL A 339 -10.80 -1.25 12.34
CA VAL A 339 -11.52 -1.39 11.08
C VAL A 339 -10.89 -0.47 10.03
N PHE A 340 -10.45 -1.04 8.91
CA PHE A 340 -9.92 -0.27 7.78
C PHE A 340 -10.97 -0.15 6.68
N ALA A 341 -11.19 1.06 6.18
CA ALA A 341 -12.01 1.33 5.02
C ALA A 341 -11.26 2.20 3.99
N HIS A 342 -11.61 2.07 2.71
CA HIS A 342 -10.96 2.84 1.66
C HIS A 342 -11.45 4.29 1.59
N PHE A 343 -12.74 4.52 1.87
CA PHE A 343 -13.40 5.82 1.74
C PHE A 343 -13.68 6.46 3.10
N ARG A 344 -13.57 7.79 3.18
CA ARG A 344 -13.92 8.55 4.40
C ARG A 344 -15.40 8.42 4.76
N ASP A 345 -16.28 8.45 3.78
CA ASP A 345 -17.72 8.28 4.01
C ASP A 345 -18.02 6.92 4.62
N SER A 346 -17.32 5.87 4.19
CA SER A 346 -17.39 4.54 4.81
C SER A 346 -16.89 4.55 6.26
N VAL A 347 -15.80 5.26 6.56
CA VAL A 347 -15.30 5.41 7.94
C VAL A 347 -16.36 6.06 8.83
N SER A 348 -16.96 7.16 8.37
CA SER A 348 -18.03 7.86 9.09
C SER A 348 -19.27 7.00 9.30
N GLU A 349 -19.68 6.25 8.30
CA GLU A 349 -20.83 5.37 8.42
C GLU A 349 -20.54 4.21 9.38
N ILE A 350 -19.36 3.58 9.30
CA ILE A 350 -18.95 2.51 10.21
C ILE A 350 -18.93 3.03 11.66
N GLU A 351 -18.35 4.20 11.90
CA GLU A 351 -18.34 4.81 13.24
C GLU A 351 -19.77 5.04 13.75
N ARG A 352 -20.63 5.67 12.95
CA ARG A 352 -22.02 5.94 13.32
C ARG A 352 -22.76 4.66 13.72
N GLN A 353 -22.61 3.62 12.92
CA GLN A 353 -23.27 2.33 13.10
C GLN A 353 -22.77 1.58 14.35
N LEU A 354 -21.46 1.59 14.61
CA LEU A 354 -20.89 0.94 15.80
C LEU A 354 -21.16 1.74 17.08
N ASN A 355 -21.16 3.08 17.03
CA ASN A 355 -21.57 3.91 18.17
C ASN A 355 -23.05 3.69 18.52
N ALA A 356 -23.91 3.48 17.51
CA ALA A 356 -25.33 3.14 17.74
C ALA A 356 -25.52 1.79 18.45
N GLU A 357 -24.56 0.87 18.34
CA GLU A 357 -24.51 -0.38 19.13
C GLU A 357 -23.88 -0.20 20.53
N GLY A 358 -23.54 1.04 20.92
CA GLY A 358 -22.98 1.37 22.22
C GLY A 358 -21.47 1.14 22.35
N LEU A 359 -20.76 0.90 21.25
CA LEU A 359 -19.30 0.73 21.26
C LEU A 359 -18.60 2.10 21.28
N ARG A 360 -17.46 2.22 21.97
CA ARG A 360 -16.66 3.46 21.94
C ARG A 360 -15.75 3.45 20.72
N VAL A 361 -16.10 4.25 19.72
CA VAL A 361 -15.37 4.29 18.45
C VAL A 361 -14.62 5.60 18.28
N ALA A 362 -13.44 5.54 17.65
CA ALA A 362 -12.70 6.71 17.21
C ALA A 362 -12.30 6.60 15.73
N GLN A 363 -12.28 7.73 15.04
CA GLN A 363 -11.78 7.81 13.66
C GLN A 363 -10.30 8.20 13.58
N LEU A 364 -9.56 7.55 12.69
CA LEU A 364 -8.20 7.93 12.29
C LEU A 364 -8.15 8.18 10.78
N VAL A 365 -8.15 9.45 10.39
CA VAL A 365 -8.06 9.87 8.97
C VAL A 365 -6.72 10.52 8.65
N GLY A 366 -6.31 10.43 7.38
CA GLY A 366 -5.06 11.03 6.89
C GLY A 366 -5.08 12.56 6.87
N ARG A 367 -3.93 13.17 6.53
CA ARG A 367 -3.70 14.61 6.63
C ARG A 367 -4.37 15.48 5.55
N SER A 368 -4.67 14.93 4.38
CA SER A 368 -5.11 15.70 3.21
C SER A 368 -6.63 15.80 3.09
N GLY A 369 -7.14 16.94 2.63
CA GLY A 369 -8.58 17.16 2.40
C GLY A 369 -9.34 17.61 3.64
N ASP A 370 -10.61 17.95 3.45
CA ASP A 370 -11.47 18.48 4.52
C ASP A 370 -11.65 17.46 5.67
N GLY A 371 -11.52 17.92 6.91
CA GLY A 371 -11.50 17.06 8.11
C GLY A 371 -10.24 16.19 8.30
N GLY A 372 -9.11 16.50 7.65
CA GLY A 372 -7.86 15.78 7.86
C GLY A 372 -7.24 16.00 9.26
N MET A 373 -6.57 14.99 9.81
CA MET A 373 -5.93 15.08 11.13
C MET A 373 -4.43 15.41 11.01
N SER A 374 -3.91 16.25 11.90
CA SER A 374 -2.48 16.48 12.03
C SER A 374 -1.77 15.28 12.67
N GLN A 375 -0.46 15.17 12.45
CA GLN A 375 0.35 14.08 13.00
C GLN A 375 0.34 14.05 14.55
N LYS A 376 0.24 15.23 15.17
CA LYS A 376 0.15 15.36 16.63
C LYS A 376 -1.19 14.81 17.16
N GLU A 377 -2.29 15.11 16.45
CA GLU A 377 -3.63 14.60 16.80
C GLU A 377 -3.73 13.11 16.59
N GLN A 378 -3.22 12.60 15.46
CA GLN A 378 -3.13 11.16 15.18
C GLN A 378 -2.36 10.44 16.29
N HIS A 379 -1.21 10.96 16.71
CA HIS A 379 -0.42 10.36 17.80
C HIS A 379 -1.19 10.38 19.13
N ALA A 380 -1.80 11.51 19.50
CA ALA A 380 -2.59 11.62 20.73
C ALA A 380 -3.79 10.64 20.74
N LEU A 381 -4.45 10.45 19.61
CA LEU A 381 -5.54 9.49 19.46
C LEU A 381 -5.05 8.05 19.65
N LEU A 382 -3.91 7.70 19.05
CA LEU A 382 -3.30 6.38 19.17
C LEU A 382 -2.87 6.08 20.62
N GLU A 383 -2.35 7.07 21.36
CA GLU A 383 -2.06 6.92 22.80
C GLU A 383 -3.33 6.68 23.61
N LYS A 384 -4.42 7.41 23.36
CA LYS A 384 -5.72 7.18 24.00
C LYS A 384 -6.27 5.78 23.70
N PHE A 385 -6.11 5.32 22.47
CA PHE A 385 -6.50 3.96 22.08
C PHE A 385 -5.66 2.91 22.81
N ARG A 386 -4.33 3.09 22.92
CA ARG A 386 -3.45 2.20 23.73
C ARG A 386 -3.87 2.15 25.20
N ALA A 387 -4.35 3.26 25.74
CA ALA A 387 -4.88 3.35 27.10
C ALA A 387 -6.30 2.78 27.27
N LYS A 388 -6.86 2.08 26.26
CA LYS A 388 -8.23 1.52 26.25
C LYS A 388 -9.33 2.59 26.42
N GLY A 389 -9.07 3.82 25.97
CA GLY A 389 -10.08 4.88 25.91
C GLY A 389 -11.20 4.60 24.92
N PHE A 390 -10.90 3.81 23.88
CA PHE A 390 -11.82 3.38 22.82
C PHE A 390 -11.74 1.86 22.64
N ASP A 391 -12.84 1.25 22.20
CA ASP A 391 -12.94 -0.17 21.90
C ASP A 391 -12.54 -0.46 20.45
N VAL A 392 -12.88 0.46 19.55
CA VAL A 392 -12.68 0.34 18.10
C VAL A 392 -12.04 1.59 17.53
N LEU A 393 -11.03 1.39 16.67
CA LEU A 393 -10.47 2.45 15.84
C LEU A 393 -10.85 2.20 14.38
N VAL A 394 -11.51 3.16 13.74
CA VAL A 394 -11.87 3.09 12.32
C VAL A 394 -10.96 4.01 11.53
N ALA A 395 -10.25 3.49 10.54
CA ALA A 395 -9.21 4.22 9.85
C ALA A 395 -9.34 4.15 8.32
N THR A 396 -9.05 5.27 7.65
CA THR A 396 -8.67 5.24 6.23
C THR A 396 -7.24 4.73 6.08
N SER A 397 -6.78 4.41 4.86
CA SER A 397 -5.43 3.89 4.59
C SER A 397 -4.31 4.57 5.41
N VAL A 398 -3.56 3.78 6.19
CA VAL A 398 -2.51 4.25 7.10
C VAL A 398 -1.10 4.04 6.50
N ALA A 399 -0.96 3.23 5.44
CA ALA A 399 0.33 2.85 4.88
C ALA A 399 1.13 3.99 4.25
N GLU A 400 0.49 5.10 3.85
CA GLU A 400 1.21 6.22 3.25
C GLU A 400 1.95 7.09 4.28
N GLU A 401 1.47 7.13 5.53
CA GLU A 401 1.94 8.13 6.51
C GLU A 401 2.93 7.58 7.55
N GLY A 402 3.20 6.27 7.54
CA GLY A 402 4.20 5.66 8.43
C GLY A 402 3.83 5.66 9.92
N LEU A 403 2.53 5.78 10.24
CA LEU A 403 2.02 5.79 11.61
C LEU A 403 2.23 4.42 12.29
N ASP A 404 2.73 4.43 13.52
CA ASP A 404 2.90 3.23 14.35
C ASP A 404 1.54 2.80 14.93
N ILE A 405 0.92 1.82 14.26
CA ILE A 405 -0.40 1.30 14.66
C ILE A 405 -0.19 0.40 15.88
N PRO A 406 -0.99 0.57 16.95
CA PRO A 406 -0.89 -0.21 18.18
C PRO A 406 -1.21 -1.69 17.96
N SER A 407 -0.81 -2.53 18.93
CA SER A 407 -1.17 -3.94 18.95
C SER A 407 -2.66 -4.05 19.15
N VAL A 408 -3.33 -4.89 18.36
CA VAL A 408 -4.76 -5.13 18.52
C VAL A 408 -5.10 -6.60 18.42
N ASP A 409 -6.25 -7.03 18.89
CA ASP A 409 -6.61 -8.44 18.85
C ASP A 409 -7.21 -8.83 17.49
N LEU A 410 -7.89 -7.88 16.84
CA LEU A 410 -8.56 -8.07 15.56
C LEU A 410 -8.37 -6.86 14.64
N VAL A 411 -8.10 -7.15 13.37
CA VAL A 411 -8.21 -6.17 12.30
C VAL A 411 -9.26 -6.64 11.30
N VAL A 412 -10.22 -5.77 10.98
CA VAL A 412 -11.22 -5.98 9.94
C VAL A 412 -10.95 -5.03 8.78
N PHE A 413 -10.81 -5.56 7.58
CA PHE A 413 -10.84 -4.78 6.36
C PHE A 413 -12.28 -4.75 5.84
N TYR A 414 -12.87 -3.56 5.84
CA TYR A 414 -14.16 -3.34 5.20
C TYR A 414 -14.00 -3.58 3.71
N GLU A 415 -13.25 -2.80 2.94
CA GLU A 415 -12.85 -3.20 1.57
C GLU A 415 -11.49 -3.91 1.52
N PRO A 416 -11.24 -4.81 0.54
CA PRO A 416 -9.92 -5.39 0.34
C PRO A 416 -8.94 -4.31 -0.15
N VAL A 417 -8.19 -3.71 0.75
CA VAL A 417 -7.16 -2.71 0.44
C VAL A 417 -5.78 -3.40 0.38
N PRO A 418 -5.24 -3.73 -0.83
CA PRO A 418 -4.09 -4.61 -0.92
C PRO A 418 -2.80 -4.06 -0.29
N SER A 419 -2.62 -2.73 -0.28
CA SER A 419 -1.49 -2.06 0.36
C SER A 419 -1.52 -2.24 1.88
N GLU A 420 -2.69 -2.06 2.49
CA GLU A 420 -2.87 -2.15 3.94
C GLU A 420 -2.86 -3.59 4.44
N ILE A 421 -3.48 -4.51 3.69
CA ILE A 421 -3.38 -5.95 3.99
C ILE A 421 -1.91 -6.36 4.02
N ARG A 422 -1.12 -5.91 3.04
CA ARG A 422 0.33 -6.14 3.02
C ARG A 422 1.03 -5.47 4.21
N LEU A 423 0.65 -4.25 4.61
CA LEU A 423 1.23 -3.59 5.78
C LEU A 423 0.98 -4.38 7.08
N ILE A 424 -0.25 -4.84 7.30
CA ILE A 424 -0.60 -5.60 8.50
C ILE A 424 0.07 -6.96 8.50
N GLN A 425 0.10 -7.64 7.35
CA GLN A 425 0.89 -8.86 7.19
C GLN A 425 2.36 -8.62 7.53
N ARG A 426 2.94 -7.50 7.09
CA ARG A 426 4.31 -7.11 7.41
C ARG A 426 4.52 -6.86 8.91
N ARG A 427 3.56 -6.23 9.61
CA ARG A 427 3.65 -5.86 11.03
C ARG A 427 3.36 -6.99 11.99
N GLY A 428 2.33 -7.80 11.73
CA GLY A 428 1.94 -8.94 12.57
C GLY A 428 2.98 -10.07 12.62
N ARG A 429 4.13 -9.87 11.98
CA ARG A 429 5.25 -10.81 11.96
C ARG A 429 6.57 -10.16 12.47
N THR A 430 6.61 -8.86 12.84
CA THR A 430 7.84 -8.12 13.25
C THR A 430 8.15 -8.16 14.77
N GLY A 431 7.52 -9.05 15.54
CA GLY A 431 7.61 -9.05 17.01
C GLY A 431 7.05 -7.79 17.71
N ARG A 432 6.56 -6.79 16.96
CA ARG A 432 5.90 -5.59 17.48
C ARG A 432 4.41 -5.72 17.26
N ALA A 433 3.65 -5.43 18.31
CA ALA A 433 2.23 -5.08 18.28
C ALA A 433 1.41 -5.82 17.21
N HIS A 434 0.99 -7.04 17.50
CA HIS A 434 0.35 -7.93 16.54
C HIS A 434 -1.16 -7.80 16.56
N ALA A 435 -1.78 -7.95 15.37
CA ALA A 435 -3.17 -8.34 15.22
C ALA A 435 -3.28 -9.86 15.50
N GLY A 436 -4.06 -10.27 16.50
CA GLY A 436 -4.30 -11.70 16.75
C GLY A 436 -4.98 -12.41 15.57
N SER A 437 -5.83 -11.69 14.84
CA SER A 437 -6.52 -12.16 13.64
C SER A 437 -6.80 -11.02 12.66
N VAL A 438 -6.88 -11.33 11.37
CA VAL A 438 -7.22 -10.39 10.30
C VAL A 438 -8.38 -10.95 9.50
N ILE A 439 -9.47 -10.20 9.39
CA ILE A 439 -10.64 -10.56 8.58
C ILE A 439 -10.76 -9.56 7.43
N ILE A 440 -11.03 -10.05 6.22
CA ILE A 440 -11.21 -9.21 5.04
C ILE A 440 -12.58 -9.50 4.44
N LEU A 441 -13.45 -8.49 4.45
CA LEU A 441 -14.78 -8.58 3.87
C LEU A 441 -14.72 -8.38 2.36
N VAL A 442 -15.35 -9.29 1.61
CA VAL A 442 -15.35 -9.29 0.15
C VAL A 442 -16.77 -9.47 -0.36
N THR A 443 -17.29 -8.48 -1.07
CA THR A 443 -18.56 -8.64 -1.78
C THR A 443 -18.34 -9.45 -3.07
N LYS A 444 -19.03 -10.58 -3.24
CA LYS A 444 -18.89 -11.44 -4.43
C LYS A 444 -19.42 -10.75 -5.69
N GLY A 445 -18.76 -10.96 -6.83
CA GLY A 445 -19.17 -10.43 -8.12
C GLY A 445 -19.01 -8.90 -8.27
N THR A 446 -18.25 -8.26 -7.37
CA THR A 446 -17.93 -6.83 -7.40
C THR A 446 -16.43 -6.62 -7.59
N LYS A 447 -16.00 -5.35 -7.54
CA LYS A 447 -14.58 -4.97 -7.59
C LYS A 447 -13.76 -5.58 -6.45
N ASP A 448 -14.35 -5.85 -5.29
CA ASP A 448 -13.66 -6.44 -4.14
C ASP A 448 -13.02 -7.78 -4.50
N GLU A 449 -13.81 -8.66 -5.12
CA GLU A 449 -13.35 -9.99 -5.54
C GLU A 449 -12.27 -9.88 -6.62
N ALA A 450 -12.42 -8.94 -7.57
CA ALA A 450 -11.39 -8.68 -8.57
C ALA A 450 -10.06 -8.24 -7.93
N PHE A 451 -10.09 -7.34 -6.92
CA PHE A 451 -8.89 -6.91 -6.20
C PHE A 451 -8.20 -8.06 -5.46
N LEU A 452 -8.98 -8.96 -4.84
CA LEU A 452 -8.47 -10.18 -4.21
C LEU A 452 -7.68 -11.04 -5.20
N TRP A 453 -8.30 -11.40 -6.33
CA TRP A 453 -7.68 -12.24 -7.35
C TRP A 453 -6.46 -11.58 -7.99
N ILE A 454 -6.53 -10.27 -8.28
CA ILE A 454 -5.39 -9.50 -8.81
C ILE A 454 -4.23 -9.49 -7.81
N SER A 455 -4.50 -9.31 -6.51
CA SER A 455 -3.45 -9.29 -5.49
C SER A 455 -2.75 -10.65 -5.39
N ARG A 456 -3.53 -11.75 -5.35
CA ARG A 456 -3.00 -13.13 -5.32
C ARG A 456 -2.21 -13.45 -6.59
N ALA A 457 -2.73 -13.12 -7.76
CA ALA A 457 -2.05 -13.34 -9.03
C ALA A 457 -0.73 -12.57 -9.12
N ARG A 458 -0.70 -11.30 -8.66
CA ARG A 458 0.54 -10.49 -8.61
C ARG A 458 1.58 -11.09 -7.67
N GLU A 459 1.17 -11.59 -6.51
CA GLU A 459 2.08 -12.24 -5.57
C GLU A 459 2.66 -13.53 -6.15
N LYS A 460 1.82 -14.39 -6.73
CA LYS A 460 2.26 -15.61 -7.41
C LYS A 460 3.27 -15.29 -8.53
N LYS A 461 2.91 -14.36 -9.42
CA LYS A 461 3.78 -13.92 -10.53
C LYS A 461 5.11 -13.34 -10.05
N MET A 462 5.10 -12.57 -8.96
CA MET A 462 6.33 -12.06 -8.34
C MET A 462 7.24 -13.21 -7.91
N ARG A 463 6.71 -14.22 -7.21
CA ARG A 463 7.51 -15.36 -6.74
C ARG A 463 8.11 -16.14 -7.90
N GLU A 464 7.31 -16.45 -8.92
CA GLU A 464 7.77 -17.14 -10.14
C GLU A 464 8.88 -16.34 -10.83
N THR A 465 8.70 -15.02 -10.97
CA THR A 465 9.70 -14.14 -11.59
C THR A 465 11.00 -14.11 -10.79
N LEU A 466 10.93 -14.03 -9.46
CA LEU A 466 12.11 -14.02 -8.60
C LEU A 466 12.87 -15.35 -8.64
N GLN A 467 12.16 -16.48 -8.67
CA GLN A 467 12.78 -17.80 -8.82
C GLN A 467 13.48 -17.94 -10.18
N GLY A 468 12.86 -17.47 -11.26
CA GLY A 468 13.47 -17.44 -12.59
C GLY A 468 14.75 -16.59 -12.62
N LEU A 469 14.69 -15.36 -12.10
CA LEU A 469 15.85 -14.45 -12.06
C LEU A 469 16.98 -14.96 -11.15
N ARG A 470 16.65 -15.62 -10.03
CA ARG A 470 17.65 -16.28 -9.19
C ARG A 470 18.43 -17.34 -9.97
N GLY A 471 17.74 -18.13 -10.80
CA GLY A 471 18.37 -19.11 -11.70
C GLY A 471 19.24 -18.46 -12.77
N GLU A 472 18.76 -17.39 -13.43
CA GLU A 472 19.52 -16.65 -14.45
C GLU A 472 20.83 -16.07 -13.90
N LEU A 473 20.77 -15.41 -12.74
CA LEU A 473 21.93 -14.79 -12.11
C LEU A 473 22.96 -15.83 -11.64
N SER A 474 22.50 -16.97 -11.12
CA SER A 474 23.38 -18.08 -10.72
C SER A 474 24.14 -18.66 -11.93
N ARG A 475 23.46 -18.82 -13.09
CA ARG A 475 24.08 -19.32 -14.33
C ARG A 475 25.07 -18.35 -14.95
N LYS A 476 24.79 -17.04 -14.92
CA LYS A 476 25.74 -16.02 -15.40
C LYS A 476 27.06 -16.05 -14.63
N LYS A 477 27.01 -16.34 -13.33
CA LYS A 477 28.21 -16.48 -12.51
C LYS A 477 29.04 -17.72 -12.86
N GLN A 478 28.39 -18.85 -13.19
CA GLN A 478 29.08 -20.06 -13.64
C GLN A 478 29.79 -19.85 -14.99
N LYS A 479 29.10 -19.26 -15.97
CA LYS A 479 29.71 -18.98 -17.29
C LYS A 479 30.92 -18.03 -17.21
N GLY A 480 30.86 -17.02 -16.35
CA GLY A 480 32.00 -16.11 -16.15
C GLY A 480 33.19 -16.72 -15.40
N LEU A 481 33.04 -17.88 -14.75
CA LEU A 481 34.15 -18.64 -14.16
C LEU A 481 34.76 -19.62 -15.18
N GLU A 482 33.94 -20.19 -16.04
CA GLU A 482 34.36 -21.09 -17.13
C GLU A 482 35.10 -20.35 -18.26
N GLU A 483 34.80 -19.07 -18.52
CA GLU A 483 35.53 -18.25 -19.52
C GLU A 483 36.90 -17.75 -19.03
N PHE A 484 37.26 -17.99 -17.76
CA PHE A 484 38.55 -17.61 -17.15
C PHE A 484 39.35 -18.80 -16.59
N SER A 485 38.89 -20.03 -16.84
CA SER A 485 39.61 -21.28 -16.57
C SER A 485 40.12 -21.84 -17.89
#